data_AF-A0A7S4D1H4-F1
#
_entry.id   AF-A0A7S4D1H4-F1
#
_cell.length_a   1.000
_cell.length_b   1.000
_cell.length_c   1.000
_cell.angle_alpha   90.00
_cell.angle_beta   90.00
_cell.angle_gamma   90.00
#
_symmetry.space_group_name_H-M   'P 1'
#
loop_
_entity.id
_entity.type
_entity.pdbx_description
1 polymer ?
#
loop_
_entity_poly.entity_id
_entity_poly.type
_entity_poly.pdbx_seq_one_letter_code
_entity_poly.pdbx_strand_id
1 'polypeptide(L)'
;SGLRDKGGRVVADADGRLYHAVLHKVDLRYGEYGLYVAYHLQLLHNPVSDLYVLYTSWGGIWDMQCNPQRQTTPFTDMGLAVKEFRKVFLSKTGNKWEALPTEPFEKKPKKYQWIQNPPPTREQKLRR
;
A
#
# COMPACT_ATOMS: atom_id res chain seq x y z
N SER A 1 -0.58 -4.83 9.34
CA SER A 1 -2.03 -4.53 9.38
C SER A 1 -2.71 -5.60 10.21
N GLY A 2 -3.70 -5.24 11.02
CA GLY A 2 -4.37 -6.18 11.94
C GLY A 2 -5.15 -7.32 11.24
N LEU A 3 -5.24 -7.31 9.91
CA LEU A 3 -5.79 -8.40 9.10
C LEU A 3 -4.79 -9.53 8.81
N ARG A 4 -3.48 -9.22 8.82
CA ARG A 4 -2.41 -10.23 8.64
C ARG A 4 -2.31 -11.14 9.87
N ASP A 5 -2.56 -10.57 11.05
CA ASP A 5 -2.63 -11.31 12.33
C ASP A 5 -3.90 -12.18 12.43
N LYS A 6 -4.92 -11.96 11.58
CA LYS A 6 -6.14 -12.79 11.45
C LYS A 6 -6.04 -13.87 10.36
N GLY A 7 -4.83 -14.19 9.88
CA GLY A 7 -4.61 -15.21 8.86
C GLY A 7 -4.77 -14.74 7.40
N GLY A 8 -5.00 -13.43 7.18
CA GLY A 8 -5.04 -12.85 5.84
C GLY A 8 -3.66 -12.88 5.17
N ARG A 9 -3.59 -13.46 3.96
CA ARG A 9 -2.37 -13.52 3.15
C ARG A 9 -2.33 -12.35 2.19
N VAL A 10 -1.15 -11.78 1.93
CA VAL A 10 -1.01 -10.74 0.90
C VAL A 10 -1.09 -11.42 -0.45
N VAL A 11 -1.94 -10.91 -1.34
CA VAL A 11 -2.09 -11.46 -2.69
C VAL A 11 -0.82 -11.18 -3.50
N ALA A 12 -0.34 -12.19 -4.22
CA ALA A 12 0.77 -12.07 -5.17
C ALA A 12 0.23 -11.95 -6.60
N ASP A 13 0.94 -11.21 -7.43
CA ASP A 13 0.75 -11.18 -8.87
C ASP A 13 1.32 -12.45 -9.53
N ALA A 14 1.06 -12.63 -10.83
CA ALA A 14 1.59 -13.76 -11.60
C ALA A 14 3.13 -13.87 -11.53
N ASP A 15 3.81 -12.72 -11.49
CA ASP A 15 5.27 -12.61 -11.34
C ASP A 15 5.78 -12.80 -9.89
N GLY A 16 4.92 -13.23 -8.97
CA GLY A 16 5.24 -13.40 -7.54
C GLY A 16 5.36 -12.09 -6.75
N ARG A 17 5.09 -10.95 -7.40
CA ARG A 17 5.13 -9.64 -6.75
C ARG A 17 3.90 -9.42 -5.88
N LEU A 18 4.12 -9.14 -4.60
CA LEU A 18 3.02 -8.90 -3.68
C LEU A 18 2.33 -7.56 -3.98
N TYR A 19 1.00 -7.56 -3.96
CA TYR A 19 0.15 -6.36 -4.06
C TYR A 19 0.25 -5.54 -2.77
N HIS A 20 1.40 -4.90 -2.62
CA HIS A 20 1.84 -4.15 -1.46
C HIS A 20 2.61 -2.91 -1.92
N ALA A 21 2.10 -1.73 -1.58
CA ALA A 21 2.74 -0.47 -1.90
C ALA A 21 2.80 0.43 -0.65
N VAL A 22 4.00 0.89 -0.33
CA VAL A 22 4.25 1.94 0.66
C VAL A 22 4.62 3.19 -0.12
N LEU A 23 3.85 4.24 0.04
CA LEU A 23 4.02 5.49 -0.68
C LEU A 23 4.32 6.60 0.32
N HIS A 24 5.20 7.53 -0.04
CA HIS A 24 5.46 8.74 0.73
C HIS A 24 5.32 9.96 -0.16
N LYS A 25 4.94 11.09 0.44
CA LYS A 25 4.97 12.39 -0.21
C LYS A 25 5.60 13.37 0.76
N VAL A 26 6.64 14.04 0.26
CA VAL A 26 7.36 15.10 0.97
C VAL A 26 7.24 16.37 0.17
N ASP A 27 6.75 17.44 0.81
CA ASP A 27 6.70 18.78 0.23
C ASP A 27 7.21 19.79 1.26
N LEU A 28 8.46 20.22 1.10
CA LEU A 28 9.11 21.17 2.02
C LEU A 28 8.57 22.60 1.88
N ARG A 29 7.86 22.91 0.78
CA ARG A 29 7.32 24.26 0.53
C ARG A 29 5.91 24.42 1.07
N TYR A 30 5.35 23.38 1.68
CA TYR A 30 3.99 23.38 2.19
C TYR A 30 3.96 23.84 3.65
N GLY A 31 3.47 25.06 3.90
CA GLY A 31 3.40 25.66 5.23
C GLY A 31 4.77 25.94 5.85
N GLU A 32 4.81 26.23 7.16
CA GLU A 32 6.06 26.51 7.88
C GLU A 32 6.88 25.25 8.21
N TYR A 33 6.24 24.07 8.30
CA TYR A 33 6.86 22.83 8.78
C TYR A 33 7.04 21.76 7.68
N GLY A 34 6.60 22.04 6.46
CA GLY A 34 6.57 21.05 5.37
C GLY A 34 5.48 19.98 5.56
N LEU A 35 5.20 19.23 4.50
CA LEU A 35 4.26 18.12 4.49
C LEU A 35 5.01 16.80 4.36
N TYR A 36 4.85 15.92 5.35
CA TYR A 36 5.40 14.56 5.34
C TYR A 36 4.29 13.55 5.59
N VAL A 37 3.76 12.98 4.50
CA VAL A 37 2.65 12.03 4.57
C VAL A 37 3.02 10.70 3.96
N ALA A 38 2.48 9.63 4.55
CA ALA A 38 2.64 8.27 4.06
C ALA A 38 1.28 7.67 3.73
N TYR A 39 1.28 6.75 2.77
CA TYR A 39 0.10 6.04 2.31
C TYR A 39 0.48 4.58 2.06
N HIS A 40 -0.17 3.66 2.77
CA HIS A 40 0.01 2.23 2.57
C HIS A 40 -1.20 1.66 1.84
N LEU A 41 -0.94 0.79 0.88
CA LEU A 41 -1.93 0.09 0.08
C LEU A 41 -1.54 -1.39 0.04
N GLN A 42 -2.43 -2.26 0.49
CA GLN A 42 -2.19 -3.70 0.54
C GLN A 42 -3.45 -4.46 0.12
N LEU A 43 -3.30 -5.48 -0.71
CA LEU A 43 -4.38 -6.41 -1.00
C LEU A 43 -4.20 -7.70 -0.21
N LEU A 44 -5.21 -8.05 0.58
CA LEU A 44 -5.21 -9.22 1.44
C LEU A 44 -6.28 -10.20 0.97
N HIS A 45 -6.02 -11.50 1.07
CA HIS A 45 -6.98 -12.56 0.87
C HIS A 45 -7.16 -13.34 2.17
N ASN A 46 -8.40 -13.49 2.59
CA ASN A 46 -8.75 -14.32 3.72
C ASN A 46 -9.19 -15.71 3.21
N PRO A 47 -8.39 -16.77 3.41
CA PRO A 47 -8.73 -18.10 2.92
C PRO A 47 -9.93 -18.73 3.63
N VAL A 48 -10.29 -18.25 4.83
CA VAL A 48 -11.40 -18.81 5.62
C VAL A 48 -12.76 -18.34 5.08
N SER A 49 -12.84 -17.08 4.65
CA SER A 49 -14.08 -16.47 4.17
C SER A 49 -14.08 -16.19 2.67
N ASP A 50 -13.07 -16.71 1.96
CA ASP A 50 -12.75 -16.44 0.56
C ASP A 50 -12.98 -14.98 0.13
N LEU A 51 -12.48 -14.05 0.95
CA LEU A 51 -12.73 -12.61 0.79
C LEU A 51 -11.43 -11.88 0.51
N TYR A 52 -11.46 -11.01 -0.49
CA TYR A 52 -10.37 -10.09 -0.80
C TYR A 52 -10.62 -8.77 -0.11
N VAL A 53 -9.64 -8.29 0.66
CA VAL A 53 -9.74 -7.03 1.41
C VAL A 53 -8.65 -6.09 0.93
N LEU A 54 -9.06 -4.98 0.32
CA LEU A 54 -8.17 -3.88 0.02
C LEU A 54 -8.00 -3.03 1.28
N TYR A 55 -6.79 -3.06 1.82
CA TYR A 55 -6.40 -2.28 2.98
C TYR A 55 -5.67 -1.01 2.54
N THR A 56 -6.21 0.13 2.94
CA THR A 56 -5.60 1.45 2.76
C THR A 56 -5.35 2.09 4.12
N SER A 57 -4.19 2.72 4.30
CA SER A 57 -3.95 3.56 5.47
C SER A 57 -3.12 4.79 5.12
N TRP A 58 -3.42 5.92 5.75
CA TRP A 58 -2.75 7.20 5.47
C TRP A 58 -2.72 8.13 6.70
N GLY A 59 -1.83 9.11 6.65
CA GLY A 59 -1.54 9.99 7.78
C GLY A 59 -0.15 10.62 7.66
N GLY A 60 0.18 11.49 8.62
CA GLY A 60 1.54 11.97 8.79
C GLY A 60 2.49 10.80 9.07
N ILE A 61 3.77 10.97 8.76
CA ILE A 61 4.76 9.89 9.01
C ILE A 61 4.81 9.49 10.50
N TRP A 62 4.55 10.45 11.39
CA TRP A 62 4.46 10.23 12.83
C TRP A 62 3.18 9.50 13.24
N ASP A 63 2.05 9.84 12.61
CA ASP A 63 0.74 9.22 12.90
C ASP A 63 0.65 7.78 12.38
N MET A 64 1.43 7.43 11.35
CA MET A 64 1.46 6.08 10.77
C MET A 64 1.70 4.97 11.79
N GLN A 65 2.43 5.26 12.86
CA GLN A 65 2.78 4.26 13.88
C GLN A 65 1.76 4.22 15.03
N CYS A 66 1.16 5.35 15.39
CA CYS A 66 0.31 5.45 16.58
C CYS A 66 -1.19 5.36 16.25
N ASN A 67 -1.66 6.09 15.23
CA ASN A 67 -3.07 6.15 14.86
C ASN A 67 -3.28 6.51 13.38
N PRO A 68 -2.90 5.63 12.44
CA PRO A 68 -3.15 5.88 11.03
C PRO A 68 -4.66 5.85 10.75
N GLN A 69 -5.13 6.80 9.94
CA GLN A 69 -6.44 6.65 9.31
C GLN A 69 -6.38 5.44 8.39
N ARG A 70 -7.39 4.58 8.46
CA ARG A 70 -7.42 3.31 7.75
C ARG A 70 -8.79 3.05 7.18
N GLN A 71 -8.82 2.45 6.00
CA GLN A 71 -10.04 1.98 5.35
C GLN A 71 -9.80 0.56 4.84
N THR A 72 -10.85 -0.24 4.93
CA THR A 72 -10.86 -1.61 4.42
C THR A 72 -12.08 -1.75 3.51
N THR A 73 -11.82 -2.10 2.26
CA THR A 73 -12.90 -2.37 1.30
C THR A 73 -12.90 -3.86 0.98
N PRO A 74 -13.96 -4.59 1.36
CA PRO A 74 -14.09 -6.00 1.02
C PRO A 74 -14.55 -6.18 -0.44
N PHE A 75 -14.07 -7.25 -1.06
CA PHE A 75 -14.38 -7.68 -2.42
C PHE A 75 -14.53 -9.19 -2.43
N THR A 76 -15.54 -9.69 -3.14
CA THR A 76 -15.75 -11.13 -3.36
C THR A 76 -14.94 -11.66 -4.53
N ASP A 77 -14.50 -10.80 -5.45
CA ASP A 77 -13.74 -11.15 -6.63
C ASP A 77 -12.31 -10.57 -6.60
N MET A 78 -11.33 -11.40 -6.94
CA MET A 78 -9.92 -10.99 -7.00
C MET A 78 -9.68 -9.95 -8.08
N GLY A 79 -10.29 -10.12 -9.27
CA GLY A 79 -10.11 -9.22 -10.40
C GLY A 79 -10.58 -7.80 -10.10
N LEU A 80 -11.73 -7.66 -9.44
CA LEU A 80 -12.25 -6.38 -8.96
C LEU A 80 -11.32 -5.75 -7.92
N ALA A 81 -10.83 -6.53 -6.97
CA ALA A 81 -9.94 -6.03 -5.92
C ALA A 81 -8.59 -5.55 -6.49
N VAL A 82 -8.03 -6.28 -7.45
CA VAL A 82 -6.82 -5.91 -8.19
C VAL A 82 -7.05 -4.66 -9.04
N LYS A 83 -8.20 -4.56 -9.73
CA LYS A 83 -8.55 -3.38 -10.53
C LYS A 83 -8.64 -2.13 -9.66
N GLU A 84 -9.27 -2.20 -8.49
CA GLU A 84 -9.36 -1.06 -7.58
C GLU A 84 -7.99 -0.73 -6.98
N PHE A 85 -7.16 -1.72 -6.63
CA PHE A 85 -5.77 -1.50 -6.20
C PHE A 85 -4.98 -0.72 -7.27
N ARG A 86 -5.02 -1.17 -8.53
CA ARG A 86 -4.32 -0.54 -9.66
C ARG A 86 -4.79 0.90 -9.87
N LYS A 87 -6.10 1.14 -9.75
CA LYS A 87 -6.70 2.47 -9.86
C LYS A 87 -6.25 3.41 -8.73
N VAL A 88 -6.26 2.95 -7.48
CA VAL A 88 -5.78 3.76 -6.34
C VAL A 88 -4.30 4.07 -6.50
N PHE A 89 -3.48 3.08 -6.86
CA PHE A 89 -2.05 3.26 -7.09
C PHE A 89 -1.78 4.29 -8.20
N LEU A 90 -2.47 4.17 -9.34
CA LEU A 90 -2.37 5.11 -10.46
C LEU A 90 -2.80 6.53 -10.04
N SER A 91 -3.88 6.66 -9.27
CA SER A 91 -4.35 7.97 -8.81
C SER A 91 -3.32 8.68 -7.91
N LYS A 92 -2.66 7.92 -7.01
CA LYS A 92 -1.69 8.46 -6.03
C LYS A 92 -0.30 8.70 -6.60
N THR A 93 0.18 7.84 -7.50
CA THR A 93 1.55 7.91 -8.05
C THR A 93 1.58 8.48 -9.47
N GLY A 94 0.53 8.27 -10.25
CA GLY A 94 0.47 8.55 -11.68
C GLY A 94 1.16 7.49 -12.56
N ASN A 95 1.61 6.37 -11.98
CA ASN A 95 2.23 5.26 -12.69
C ASN A 95 1.30 4.04 -12.72
N LYS A 96 1.33 3.28 -13.81
CA LYS A 96 0.58 2.02 -13.91
C LYS A 96 1.31 0.95 -13.12
N TRP A 97 0.61 0.22 -12.26
CA TRP A 97 1.22 -0.85 -11.47
C TRP A 97 1.86 -1.94 -12.35
N GLU A 98 1.17 -2.30 -13.43
CA GLU A 98 1.59 -3.32 -14.40
C GLU A 98 2.84 -2.92 -15.20
N ALA A 99 3.12 -1.62 -15.30
CA ALA A 99 4.30 -1.13 -16.03
C ALA A 99 5.57 -1.18 -15.18
N LEU A 100 5.47 -1.31 -13.86
CA LEU A 100 6.62 -1.27 -12.95
C LEU A 100 7.65 -2.40 -13.12
N PRO A 101 7.34 -3.60 -13.65
CA PRO A 101 8.35 -4.60 -13.99
C PRO A 101 9.20 -4.19 -15.20
N THR A 102 8.64 -3.44 -16.14
CA THR A 102 9.29 -3.11 -17.42
C THR A 102 9.77 -1.67 -17.51
N GLU A 103 9.13 -0.75 -16.80
CA GLU A 103 9.39 0.68 -16.81
C GLU A 103 9.82 1.18 -15.42
N PRO A 104 10.84 2.07 -15.35
CA PRO A 104 11.25 2.65 -14.09
C PRO A 104 10.14 3.53 -13.51
N PHE A 105 10.01 3.53 -12.18
CA PHE A 105 9.05 4.39 -11.49
C PHE A 105 9.43 5.87 -11.66
N GLU A 106 8.59 6.65 -12.35
CA GLU A 106 8.80 8.09 -12.53
C GLU A 106 8.11 8.88 -11.41
N LYS A 107 8.87 9.69 -10.66
CA LYS A 107 8.32 10.56 -9.63
C LYS A 107 7.66 11.78 -10.28
N LYS A 108 6.33 11.86 -10.19
CA LYS A 108 5.56 12.99 -10.70
C LYS A 108 5.43 14.13 -9.68
N PRO A 109 5.42 15.41 -10.11
CA PRO A 109 5.23 16.56 -9.21
C PRO A 109 3.93 16.44 -8.42
N LYS A 110 3.96 16.79 -7.12
CA LYS A 110 2.81 16.75 -6.18
C LYS A 110 2.19 15.36 -5.94
N LYS A 111 2.72 14.29 -6.53
CA LYS A 111 2.27 12.91 -6.36
C LYS A 111 3.12 12.17 -5.33
N TYR A 112 2.66 10.99 -4.93
CA TYR A 112 3.39 10.15 -4.01
C TYR A 112 4.51 9.41 -4.74
N GLN A 113 5.64 9.27 -4.05
CA GLN A 113 6.75 8.42 -4.44
C GLN A 113 6.58 7.04 -3.81
N TRP A 114 6.82 5.99 -4.59
CA TRP A 114 6.77 4.62 -4.12
C TRP A 114 8.09 4.22 -3.46
N ILE A 115 8.00 3.63 -2.27
CA ILE A 115 9.12 2.96 -1.61
C ILE A 115 8.97 1.47 -1.88
N GLN A 116 9.91 0.90 -2.64
CA GLN A 116 10.08 -0.55 -2.68
C GLN A 116 10.62 -1.02 -1.33
N ASN A 117 9.73 -1.30 -0.39
CA ASN A 117 10.09 -2.05 0.80
C ASN A 117 9.55 -3.47 0.67
N PRO A 118 10.38 -4.50 0.88
CA PRO A 118 9.87 -5.84 1.08
C PRO A 118 8.92 -5.82 2.30
N PRO A 119 7.82 -6.59 2.28
CA PRO A 119 6.94 -6.64 3.44
C PRO A 119 7.74 -7.15 4.64
N PRO A 120 7.53 -6.59 5.84
CA PRO A 120 8.28 -6.98 7.01
C PRO A 120 8.09 -8.48 7.26
N THR A 121 9.21 -9.19 7.33
CA THR A 121 9.30 -10.62 7.64
C THR A 121 8.95 -10.84 9.11
N ARG A 122 8.40 -12.00 9.47
CA ARG A 122 7.99 -12.35 10.85
C ARG A 122 9.12 -12.13 11.87
N GLU A 123 10.37 -12.31 11.45
CA GLU A 123 11.57 -12.10 12.26
C GLU A 123 11.84 -10.63 12.63
N GLN A 124 11.43 -9.67 11.80
CA GLN A 124 11.63 -8.24 12.10
C GLN A 124 10.66 -7.73 13.18
N LYS A 125 9.54 -8.43 13.40
CA LYS A 125 8.61 -8.15 14.51
C LYS A 125 9.08 -8.72 15.86
N LEU A 126 9.91 -9.77 15.85
CA LEU A 126 10.35 -10.46 17.08
C LEU A 126 11.59 -9.82 17.74
N ARG A 127 12.21 -8.85 17.06
CA ARG A 127 13.38 -8.09 17.56
C ARG A 127 13.03 -6.76 18.24
N ARG A 128 11.77 -6.57 18.65
CA ARG A 128 11.32 -5.40 19.40
C ARG A 128 10.59 -5.82 20.66
#